data_AF-A0A6G7VGQ8-F1
#
_entry.id   AF-A0A6G7VGQ8-F1
#
_cell.length_a   1.000
_cell.length_b   1.000
_cell.length_c   1.000
_cell.angle_alpha   90.00
_cell.angle_beta   90.00
_cell.angle_gamma   90.00
#
_symmetry.space_group_name_H-M   'P 1'
#
loop_
_entity.id
_entity.type
_entity.pdbx_description
1 polymer ?
#
loop_
_entity_poly.entity_id
_entity_poly.type
_entity_poly.pdbx_seq_one_letter_code
_entity_poly.pdbx_strand_id
1 'polypeptide(L)'
;MNHIDRLLHRLRRLGIWAIAIWLGGSGPVQALAPLIAAGELIGVSGLEIEGRRYEIRFADGSFNALYPEGFSGYGSLARAAAESLRAAGNALTGTPPAGRLQLAGCRSAQSCTILIPERSAGTVPQAHLSHAVEAIYAGDLVRSVPAELWPFDAATDTGAMPDMLYAILTPTGE
;
A
#
# COMPACT_ATOMS: atom_id res chain seq x y z
N MET A 1 -64.99 0.26 6.61
CA MET A 1 -64.53 1.46 7.34
C MET A 1 -63.16 1.11 7.89
N ASN A 2 -62.11 1.48 7.15
CA ASN A 2 -60.85 0.75 7.10
C ASN A 2 -59.75 1.36 7.98
N HIS A 3 -58.89 0.47 8.49
CA HIS A 3 -57.83 0.74 9.46
C HIS A 3 -56.66 1.61 8.91
N ILE A 4 -56.68 1.95 7.61
CA ILE A 4 -55.58 2.59 6.88
C ILE A 4 -55.60 4.13 6.99
N ASP A 5 -56.76 4.76 7.20
CA ASP A 5 -56.87 6.22 7.22
C ASP A 5 -56.37 6.89 8.52
N ARG A 6 -56.21 6.14 9.62
CA ARG A 6 -55.78 6.73 10.91
C ARG A 6 -54.26 6.90 11.05
N LEU A 7 -53.46 6.19 10.25
CA LEU A 7 -51.99 6.25 10.34
C LEU A 7 -51.40 7.39 9.49
N LEU A 8 -52.07 7.81 8.41
CA LEU A 8 -51.59 8.86 7.51
C LEU A 8 -51.81 10.29 8.04
N HIS A 9 -52.65 10.48 9.07
CA HIS A 9 -52.96 11.80 9.61
C HIS A 9 -52.10 12.25 10.80
N ARG A 10 -51.37 11.34 11.47
CA ARG A 10 -50.54 11.68 12.64
C ARG A 10 -49.09 12.04 12.31
N LEU A 11 -48.54 11.59 11.18
CA LEU A 11 -47.16 11.90 10.79
C LEU A 11 -47.01 13.21 9.99
N ARG A 12 -48.13 13.89 9.68
CA ARG A 12 -48.14 15.12 8.88
C ARG A 12 -48.01 16.42 9.70
N ARG A 13 -47.86 16.32 11.03
CA ARG A 13 -47.94 17.47 11.95
C ARG A 13 -46.69 17.80 12.76
N LEU A 14 -45.61 17.03 12.65
CA LEU A 14 -44.30 17.40 13.21
C LEU A 14 -43.25 17.13 12.14
N GLY A 15 -43.23 18.01 11.15
CA GLY A 15 -42.39 17.94 9.97
C GLY A 15 -40.95 18.34 10.26
N ILE A 16 -40.12 17.37 10.65
CA ILE A 16 -38.66 17.42 10.52
C ILE A 16 -38.16 15.99 10.30
N TRP A 17 -38.24 15.51 9.05
CA TRP A 17 -37.39 14.42 8.59
C TRP A 17 -36.13 15.06 8.01
N ALA A 18 -35.22 15.50 8.87
CA ALA A 18 -33.84 15.74 8.45
C ALA A 18 -33.20 14.37 8.24
N ILE A 19 -33.47 13.75 7.09
CA ILE A 19 -32.57 12.73 6.56
C ILE A 19 -31.28 13.50 6.27
N ALA A 20 -30.36 13.49 7.23
CA ALA A 20 -28.97 13.82 6.98
C ALA A 20 -28.45 12.74 6.03
N ILE A 21 -28.69 12.96 4.73
CA ILE A 21 -27.91 12.33 3.68
C ILE A 21 -26.50 12.84 3.97
N TRP A 22 -25.68 11.99 4.60
CA TRP A 22 -24.24 12.16 4.61
C TRP A 22 -23.79 12.07 3.14
N LEU A 23 -23.87 13.23 2.48
CA LEU A 23 -23.21 13.50 1.22
C LEU A 23 -21.72 13.32 1.48
N GLY A 24 -21.17 12.27 0.88
CA GLY A 24 -19.86 12.30 0.26
C GLY A 24 -18.71 12.77 1.16
N GLY A 25 -18.26 11.89 2.04
CA GLY A 25 -16.82 11.77 2.29
C GLY A 25 -16.12 11.07 1.13
N SER A 26 -16.39 11.43 -0.13
CA SER A 26 -15.50 11.11 -1.24
C SER A 26 -14.36 12.12 -1.16
N GLY A 27 -13.49 11.90 -0.18
CA GLY A 27 -12.14 12.46 -0.25
C GLY A 27 -11.58 12.14 -1.63
N PRO A 28 -10.79 13.04 -2.24
CA PRO A 28 -10.18 12.74 -3.53
C PRO A 28 -9.49 11.40 -3.40
N VAL A 29 -9.92 10.41 -4.20
CA VAL A 29 -9.14 9.19 -4.39
C VAL A 29 -7.79 9.68 -4.88
N GLN A 30 -6.79 9.64 -4.00
CA GLN A 30 -5.44 10.07 -4.32
C GLN A 30 -4.98 9.21 -5.49
N ALA A 31 -4.77 9.86 -6.62
CA ALA A 31 -4.37 9.18 -7.84
C ALA A 31 -2.90 8.78 -7.71
N LEU A 32 -2.68 7.60 -7.13
CA LEU A 32 -1.38 6.94 -7.16
C LEU A 32 -1.03 6.67 -8.62
N ALA A 33 0.17 7.10 -9.02
CA ALA A 33 0.64 6.95 -10.39
C ALA A 33 1.70 5.84 -10.43
N PRO A 34 1.55 4.83 -11.31
CA PRO A 34 2.57 3.80 -11.46
C PRO A 34 3.82 4.39 -12.11
N LEU A 35 4.98 3.99 -11.59
CA LEU A 35 6.27 4.27 -12.19
C LEU A 35 6.69 3.04 -12.99
N ILE A 36 6.78 3.20 -14.32
CA ILE A 36 7.05 2.11 -15.25
C ILE A 36 8.38 2.37 -15.97
N ALA A 37 9.26 1.36 -15.97
CA ALA A 37 10.47 1.37 -16.77
C ALA A 37 10.64 0.04 -17.48
N ALA A 38 11.01 0.06 -18.77
CA ALA A 38 11.16 -1.14 -19.60
C ALA A 38 9.95 -2.11 -19.60
N GLY A 39 8.74 -1.60 -19.33
CA GLY A 39 7.52 -2.41 -19.26
C GLY A 39 7.25 -3.06 -17.89
N GLU A 40 8.05 -2.76 -16.88
CA GLU A 40 7.91 -3.27 -15.51
C GLU A 40 7.52 -2.15 -14.53
N LEU A 41 6.76 -2.50 -13.48
CA LEU A 41 6.44 -1.63 -12.36
C LEU A 41 7.67 -1.50 -11.46
N ILE A 42 8.32 -0.34 -11.48
CA ILE A 42 9.48 -0.05 -10.62
C ILE A 42 9.10 0.70 -9.34
N GLY A 43 7.86 1.18 -9.24
CA GLY A 43 7.43 1.98 -8.11
C GLY A 43 6.06 2.62 -8.29
N VAL A 44 5.72 3.48 -7.34
CA VAL A 44 4.48 4.24 -7.30
C VAL A 44 4.78 5.64 -6.77
N SER A 45 4.23 6.68 -7.41
CA SER A 45 4.32 8.06 -6.94
C SER A 45 2.95 8.62 -6.55
N GLY A 46 2.97 9.78 -5.87
CA GLY A 46 1.75 10.44 -5.41
C GLY A 46 1.17 9.85 -4.12
N LEU A 47 1.96 9.05 -3.39
CA LEU A 47 1.57 8.52 -2.09
C LEU A 47 1.51 9.67 -1.08
N GLU A 48 0.35 9.93 -0.49
CA GLU A 48 0.22 10.94 0.56
C GLU A 48 -0.08 10.26 1.90
N ILE A 49 0.81 10.44 2.88
CA ILE A 49 0.67 9.89 4.22
C ILE A 49 0.87 11.02 5.21
N GLU A 50 -0.12 11.25 6.08
CA GLU A 50 -0.11 12.31 7.10
C GLU A 50 0.19 13.70 6.50
N GLY A 51 -0.36 13.98 5.31
CA GLY A 51 -0.20 15.26 4.61
C GLY A 51 1.15 15.44 3.89
N ARG A 52 2.01 14.41 3.86
CA ARG A 52 3.32 14.44 3.18
C ARG A 52 3.30 13.52 1.97
N ARG A 53 3.92 13.95 0.88
CA ARG A 53 4.03 13.14 -0.35
C ARG A 53 5.30 12.30 -0.38
N TYR A 54 5.14 11.10 -0.88
CA TYR A 54 6.18 10.09 -1.02
C TYR A 54 6.11 9.44 -2.40
N GLU A 55 7.26 8.90 -2.79
CA GLU A 55 7.42 7.90 -3.83
C GLU A 55 7.83 6.59 -3.16
N ILE A 56 7.30 5.47 -3.67
CA ILE A 56 7.76 4.12 -3.34
C ILE A 56 8.51 3.58 -4.55
N ARG A 57 9.74 3.13 -4.35
CA ARG A 57 10.50 2.34 -5.33
C ARG A 57 10.61 0.90 -4.86
N PHE A 58 10.53 -0.04 -5.79
CA PHE A 58 10.75 -1.45 -5.54
C PHE A 58 12.18 -1.83 -5.93
N ALA A 59 12.86 -2.60 -5.08
CA ALA A 59 14.25 -3.01 -5.30
C ALA A 59 14.51 -4.39 -4.72
N ASP A 60 15.30 -5.20 -5.41
CA ASP A 60 15.88 -6.43 -4.89
C ASP A 60 17.32 -6.19 -4.38
N GLY A 61 17.79 -7.07 -3.50
CA GLY A 61 19.12 -7.04 -2.90
C GLY A 61 19.12 -7.21 -1.39
N SER A 62 20.29 -7.00 -0.78
CA SER A 62 20.47 -7.09 0.66
C SER A 62 20.07 -5.80 1.37
N PHE A 63 19.55 -5.93 2.60
CA PHE A 63 19.15 -4.79 3.42
C PHE A 63 20.27 -3.75 3.59
N ASN A 64 21.50 -4.21 3.87
CA ASN A 64 22.67 -3.34 4.07
C ASN A 64 23.14 -2.61 2.81
N ALA A 65 22.76 -3.08 1.62
CA ALA A 65 23.09 -2.42 0.35
C ALA A 65 22.03 -1.39 -0.07
N LEU A 66 20.77 -1.61 0.31
CA LEU A 66 19.64 -0.80 -0.14
C LEU A 66 19.32 0.38 0.80
N TYR A 67 19.62 0.24 2.09
CA TYR A 67 19.29 1.24 3.10
C TYR A 67 20.54 1.92 3.67
N PRO A 68 20.45 3.21 4.05
CA PRO A 68 21.58 3.93 4.60
C PRO A 68 21.98 3.39 5.98
N GLU A 69 23.22 3.70 6.38
CA GLU A 69 23.70 3.36 7.72
C GLU A 69 22.82 3.99 8.80
N GLY A 70 22.51 3.21 9.84
CA GLY A 70 21.68 3.65 10.97
C GLY A 70 20.18 3.75 10.65
N PHE A 71 19.73 3.29 9.48
CA PHE A 71 18.31 3.21 9.18
C PHE A 71 17.60 2.33 10.21
N SER A 72 16.56 2.87 10.85
CA SER A 72 15.79 2.23 11.93
C SER A 72 14.48 1.60 11.45
N GLY A 73 14.18 1.64 10.15
CA GLY A 73 12.87 1.35 9.60
C GLY A 73 11.98 2.59 9.50
N TYR A 74 10.87 2.46 8.78
CA TYR A 74 9.91 3.53 8.54
C TYR A 74 8.89 3.71 9.68
N GLY A 75 8.86 2.83 10.69
CA GLY A 75 7.87 2.91 11.77
C GLY A 75 6.43 2.83 11.25
N SER A 76 5.54 3.69 11.75
CA SER A 76 4.12 3.73 11.34
C SER A 76 3.92 3.97 9.84
N LEU A 77 4.87 4.65 9.18
CA LEU A 77 4.83 4.93 7.75
C LEU A 77 4.84 3.63 6.92
N ALA A 78 5.45 2.55 7.41
CA ALA A 78 5.47 1.27 6.71
C ALA A 78 4.06 0.72 6.48
N ARG A 79 3.20 0.77 7.52
CA ARG A 79 1.83 0.28 7.44
C ARG A 79 0.95 1.17 6.57
N ALA A 80 1.07 2.48 6.74
CA ALA A 80 0.34 3.44 5.91
C ALA A 80 0.67 3.24 4.41
N ALA A 81 1.94 3.02 4.07
CA ALA A 81 2.35 2.73 2.70
C ALA A 81 1.75 1.43 2.16
N ALA A 82 1.76 0.34 2.94
CA ALA A 82 1.11 -0.91 2.54
C ALA A 82 -0.40 -0.75 2.32
N GLU A 83 -1.07 0.00 3.20
CA GLU A 83 -2.51 0.28 3.10
C GLU A 83 -2.84 1.13 1.88
N SER A 84 -2.03 2.14 1.57
CA SER A 84 -2.20 2.96 0.37
C SER A 84 -1.94 2.16 -0.91
N LEU A 85 -0.90 1.32 -0.96
CA LEU A 85 -0.66 0.41 -2.09
C LEU A 85 -1.86 -0.54 -2.30
N ARG A 86 -2.41 -1.09 -1.20
CA ARG A 86 -3.62 -1.92 -1.24
C ARG A 86 -4.83 -1.13 -1.76
N ALA A 87 -5.02 0.10 -1.30
CA ALA A 87 -6.14 0.97 -1.69
C ALA A 87 -6.06 1.37 -3.17
N ALA A 88 -4.86 1.46 -3.73
CA ALA A 88 -4.63 1.71 -5.14
C ALA A 88 -5.28 0.64 -6.03
N GLY A 89 -5.28 -0.62 -5.57
CA GLY A 89 -5.83 -1.76 -6.31
C GLY A 89 -5.29 -1.81 -7.75
N ASN A 90 -6.22 -1.87 -8.71
CA ASN A 90 -5.90 -1.91 -10.14
C ASN A 90 -5.38 -0.58 -10.70
N ALA A 91 -5.41 0.53 -9.94
CA ALA A 91 -4.92 1.82 -10.44
C ALA A 91 -3.41 1.80 -10.71
N LEU A 92 -2.67 0.89 -10.05
CA LEU A 92 -1.21 0.73 -10.20
C LEU A 92 -0.79 0.11 -11.53
N THR A 93 -1.72 -0.33 -12.39
CA THR A 93 -1.37 -0.91 -13.68
C THR A 93 -1.64 0.03 -14.86
N GLY A 94 -2.19 1.22 -14.61
CA GLY A 94 -2.54 2.18 -15.67
C GLY A 94 -3.47 1.56 -16.71
N THR A 95 -3.43 2.06 -17.95
CA THR A 95 -3.93 1.26 -19.10
C THR A 95 -2.82 0.27 -19.43
N PRO A 96 -2.96 -1.03 -19.12
CA PRO A 96 -1.83 -1.94 -19.25
C PRO A 96 -1.43 -2.06 -20.72
N PRO A 97 -0.13 -1.98 -21.09
CA PRO A 97 0.30 -2.58 -22.35
C PRO A 97 -0.13 -4.05 -22.33
N ALA A 98 -0.52 -4.62 -23.48
CA ALA A 98 -1.14 -5.95 -23.58
C ALA A 98 -0.41 -7.02 -22.71
N GLY A 99 -0.89 -7.25 -21.47
CA GLY A 99 -0.21 -8.07 -20.48
C GLY A 99 -0.48 -7.61 -19.04
N ARG A 100 -0.07 -8.46 -18.08
CA ARG A 100 -0.02 -8.10 -16.64
C ARG A 100 1.29 -7.38 -16.36
N LEU A 101 1.25 -6.33 -15.54
CA LEU A 101 2.45 -5.57 -15.21
C LEU A 101 3.24 -6.34 -14.16
N GLN A 102 4.52 -6.65 -14.40
CA GLN A 102 5.38 -7.34 -13.45
C GLN A 102 6.15 -6.31 -12.61
N LEU A 103 6.38 -6.59 -11.33
CA LEU A 103 7.30 -5.80 -10.51
C LEU A 103 8.74 -6.03 -10.97
N ALA A 104 9.48 -4.95 -11.21
CA ALA A 104 10.89 -5.05 -11.56
C ALA A 104 11.68 -5.75 -10.44
N GLY A 105 12.55 -6.69 -10.82
CA GLY A 105 13.31 -7.53 -9.89
C GLY A 105 12.53 -8.75 -9.36
N CYS A 106 11.20 -8.79 -9.52
CA CYS A 106 10.42 -9.97 -9.14
C CYS A 106 10.47 -11.02 -10.23
N ARG A 107 10.92 -12.24 -9.92
CA ARG A 107 11.02 -13.34 -10.89
C ARG A 107 9.81 -14.26 -10.88
N SER A 108 9.00 -14.23 -9.82
CA SER A 108 7.76 -14.98 -9.73
C SER A 108 6.65 -14.39 -10.62
N ALA A 109 6.04 -15.23 -11.44
CA ALA A 109 4.92 -14.84 -12.32
C ALA A 109 3.56 -14.84 -11.61
N GLN A 110 3.47 -15.35 -10.38
CA GLN A 110 2.20 -15.52 -9.65
C GLN A 110 1.98 -14.44 -8.61
N SER A 111 3.00 -14.16 -7.81
CA SER A 111 2.94 -13.20 -6.72
C SER A 111 4.33 -12.72 -6.33
N CYS A 112 4.41 -11.48 -5.85
CA CYS A 112 5.60 -10.90 -5.25
C CYS A 112 5.27 -10.33 -3.87
N THR A 113 6.08 -10.65 -2.87
CA THR A 113 6.02 -10.03 -1.55
C THR A 113 6.90 -8.80 -1.52
N ILE A 114 6.29 -7.65 -1.26
CA ILE A 114 6.97 -6.37 -1.05
C ILE A 114 7.14 -6.19 0.46
N LEU A 115 8.39 -6.14 0.90
CA LEU A 115 8.81 -5.92 2.28
C LEU A 115 8.98 -4.41 2.51
N ILE A 116 8.20 -3.85 3.42
CA ILE A 116 8.31 -2.44 3.83
C ILE A 116 8.90 -2.40 5.25
N PRO A 117 10.17 -1.99 5.43
CA PRO A 117 10.80 -2.00 6.74
C PRO A 117 10.06 -1.19 7.79
N GLU A 118 9.55 -1.84 8.84
CA GLU A 118 8.92 -1.16 9.98
C GLU A 118 9.96 -0.85 11.06
N ARG A 119 10.78 -1.84 11.40
CA ARG A 119 11.85 -1.73 12.40
C ARG A 119 13.12 -2.47 11.93
N SER A 120 14.28 -1.88 12.21
CA SER A 120 15.59 -2.51 12.03
C SER A 120 16.52 -2.18 13.19
N ALA A 121 17.60 -2.94 13.31
CA ALA A 121 18.62 -2.74 14.34
C ALA A 121 20.03 -2.98 13.79
N GLY A 122 21.03 -2.48 14.51
CA GLY A 122 22.44 -2.54 14.11
C GLY A 122 22.85 -1.43 13.14
N THR A 123 24.09 -1.49 12.69
CA THR A 123 24.68 -0.56 11.71
C THR A 123 25.26 -1.35 10.53
N VAL A 124 25.28 -0.74 9.35
CA VAL A 124 25.89 -1.34 8.15
C VAL A 124 27.37 -1.68 8.45
N PRO A 125 27.86 -2.87 8.07
CA PRO A 125 27.26 -3.87 7.18
C PRO A 125 26.48 -4.99 7.89
N GLN A 126 26.19 -4.85 9.18
CA GLN A 126 25.51 -5.85 10.00
C GLN A 126 24.11 -5.41 10.46
N ALA A 127 23.54 -4.38 9.82
CA ALA A 127 22.18 -3.97 10.08
C ALA A 127 21.23 -5.07 9.60
N HIS A 128 20.14 -5.27 10.34
CA HIS A 128 19.20 -6.34 10.07
C HIS A 128 17.77 -5.86 10.28
N LEU A 129 16.87 -6.37 9.45
CA LEU A 129 15.46 -6.03 9.48
C LEU A 129 14.73 -6.81 10.57
N SER A 130 14.34 -6.16 11.67
CA SER A 130 13.67 -6.84 12.78
C SER A 130 12.16 -6.96 12.60
N HIS A 131 11.55 -6.08 11.79
CA HIS A 131 10.12 -6.16 11.43
C HIS A 131 9.86 -5.49 10.08
N ALA A 132 9.06 -6.13 9.23
CA ALA A 132 8.57 -5.56 7.97
C ALA A 132 7.05 -5.69 7.88
N VAL A 133 6.41 -4.71 7.25
CA VAL A 133 5.03 -4.86 6.76
C VAL A 133 5.07 -5.47 5.38
N GLU A 134 4.24 -6.48 5.13
CA GLU A 134 4.17 -7.17 3.85
C GLU A 134 2.99 -6.68 2.99
N ALA A 135 3.29 -6.46 1.71
CA ALA A 135 2.33 -6.22 0.66
C ALA A 135 2.54 -7.24 -0.46
N ILE A 136 1.54 -8.09 -0.73
CA ILE A 136 1.59 -9.08 -1.79
C ILE A 136 1.02 -8.48 -3.07
N TYR A 137 1.84 -8.31 -4.09
CA TYR A 137 1.41 -7.98 -5.43
C TYR A 137 1.11 -9.26 -6.21
N ALA A 138 -0.14 -9.46 -6.62
CA ALA A 138 -0.56 -10.63 -7.38
C ALA A 138 -1.74 -10.28 -8.28
N GLY A 139 -1.66 -10.66 -9.55
CA GLY A 139 -2.75 -10.44 -10.51
C GLY A 139 -3.18 -8.98 -10.60
N ASP A 140 -2.19 -8.07 -10.73
CA ASP A 140 -2.38 -6.62 -10.89
C ASP A 140 -2.93 -5.88 -9.66
N LEU A 141 -2.98 -6.54 -8.51
CA LEU A 141 -3.51 -6.03 -7.25
C LEU A 141 -2.49 -6.18 -6.13
N VAL A 142 -2.44 -5.18 -5.24
CA VAL A 142 -1.75 -5.31 -3.96
C VAL A 142 -2.74 -5.76 -2.88
N ARG A 143 -2.38 -6.84 -2.17
CA ARG A 143 -3.06 -7.31 -0.96
C ARG A 143 -2.11 -7.11 0.20
N SER A 144 -2.51 -6.38 1.24
CA SER A 144 -1.70 -6.30 2.47
C SER A 144 -2.03 -7.50 3.36
N VAL A 145 -1.00 -8.08 3.97
CA VAL A 145 -1.13 -9.17 4.95
C VAL A 145 -0.97 -8.55 6.35
N PRO A 146 -1.81 -8.92 7.34
CA PRO A 146 -1.69 -8.40 8.70
C PRO A 146 -0.32 -8.70 9.34
N ALA A 147 0.04 -7.85 10.32
CA ALA A 147 1.39 -7.59 10.85
C ALA A 147 2.19 -8.76 11.46
N GLU A 148 1.63 -9.95 11.56
CA GLU A 148 2.34 -11.13 12.03
C GLU A 148 2.17 -12.21 10.98
N LEU A 149 3.25 -12.60 10.29
CA LEU A 149 3.44 -13.99 9.87
C LEU A 149 4.89 -14.25 9.42
N TRP A 150 5.36 -15.43 9.85
CA TRP A 150 6.67 -16.09 9.70
C TRP A 150 7.88 -15.38 10.35
N PRO A 151 8.75 -16.12 11.08
CA PRO A 151 10.04 -15.59 11.50
C PRO A 151 10.85 -15.30 10.24
N PHE A 152 10.82 -14.04 9.81
CA PHE A 152 11.61 -13.54 8.72
C PHE A 152 13.06 -13.43 9.18
N ASP A 153 13.99 -14.03 8.43
CA ASP A 153 15.40 -13.84 8.71
C ASP A 153 15.78 -12.39 8.37
N ALA A 154 16.15 -11.64 9.39
CA ALA A 154 16.53 -10.24 9.31
C ALA A 154 17.74 -9.98 8.37
N ALA A 155 18.48 -11.03 8.00
CA ALA A 155 19.60 -11.00 7.05
C ALA A 155 19.22 -11.29 5.58
N THR A 156 17.92 -11.38 5.27
CA THR A 156 17.45 -11.77 3.94
C THR A 156 18.02 -10.89 2.82
N ASP A 157 18.68 -11.54 1.86
CA ASP A 157 19.00 -10.96 0.55
C ASP A 157 17.88 -11.31 -0.42
N THR A 158 17.07 -10.31 -0.76
CA THR A 158 15.95 -10.49 -1.70
C THR A 158 16.43 -10.81 -3.12
N GLY A 159 17.68 -10.48 -3.48
CA GLY A 159 18.27 -10.90 -4.76
C GLY A 159 18.41 -12.42 -4.89
N ALA A 160 18.48 -13.14 -3.76
CA ALA A 160 18.48 -14.60 -3.73
C ALA A 160 17.06 -15.21 -3.63
N MET A 161 16.02 -14.37 -3.46
CA MET A 161 14.62 -14.80 -3.29
C MET A 161 13.78 -14.35 -4.48
N PRO A 162 13.31 -15.26 -5.35
CA PRO A 162 12.69 -14.90 -6.62
C PRO A 162 11.33 -14.18 -6.51
N ASP A 163 10.73 -14.15 -5.33
CA ASP A 163 9.37 -13.68 -5.06
C ASP A 163 9.33 -12.56 -4.01
N MET A 164 10.47 -11.92 -3.69
CA MET A 164 10.52 -10.86 -2.68
C MET A 164 11.27 -9.62 -3.16
N LEU A 165 10.81 -8.46 -2.72
CA LEU A 165 11.42 -7.15 -2.98
C LEU A 165 11.33 -6.28 -1.73
N TYR A 166 12.17 -5.26 -1.65
CA TYR A 166 12.07 -4.17 -0.68
C TYR A 166 11.34 -2.95 -1.26
N ALA A 167 10.61 -2.24 -0.41
CA ALA A 167 10.04 -0.92 -0.70
C ALA A 167 10.89 0.21 -0.11
N ILE A 168 11.36 1.12 -0.96
CA ILE A 168 12.11 2.31 -0.57
C ILE A 168 11.18 3.52 -0.67
N LEU A 169 10.87 4.15 0.46
CA LEU A 169 9.99 5.31 0.56
C LEU A 169 10.85 6.57 0.58
N THR A 170 10.66 7.44 -0.41
CA THR A 170 11.39 8.71 -0.52
C THR A 170 10.39 9.88 -0.45
N PRO A 171 10.59 10.87 0.44
CA PRO A 171 9.79 12.09 0.42
C PRO A 171 9.97 12.85 -0.90
N THR A 172 8.89 13.35 -1.50
CA THR A 172 8.94 14.05 -2.81
C THR A 172 8.70 15.55 -2.73
N GLY A 173 8.48 16.10 -1.53
CA GLY A 173 8.22 17.53 -1.29
C GLY A 173 6.75 17.82 -0.97
N GLU A 174 6.44 19.09 -0.67
CA GLU A 174 5.08 19.61 -0.52
C GLU A 174 4.53 20.12 -1.86
#